data_AF-A0A0X8HFR0-F1
#
_entry.id   AF-A0A0X8HFR0-F1
#
_cell.length_a   1.000
_cell.length_b   1.000
_cell.length_c   1.000
_cell.angle_alpha   90.00
_cell.angle_beta   90.00
_cell.angle_gamma   90.00
#
_symmetry.space_group_name_H-M   'P 1'
#
loop_
_entity.id
_entity.type
_entity.pdbx_description
1 polymer ?
#
loop_
_entity_poly.entity_id
_entity_poly.type
_entity_poly.pdbx_seq_one_letter_code
_entity_poly.pdbx_strand_id
1 'polypeptide(L)'
;MIDIAILRELREEVEDILSSVTENALYSRFSFMRKMPEAKGQFWEYELVFWTEDDDFRSFPCGCFVGPGTFRNVSVDINTFFDNNDKLLAEFIDSIQSGFFKELVPVLNRIEGELNRDRESRKDGSGVALNLCSYVTTDDAWIRGVCEEYILISHQSEERVGELEIGCQQNERYRIKVKSDMGDTYFYVPFDKVKCFKNHERVEGVRNTPYRKYQVALSFAGEDRDYVSEVARILRQKRVRVFYDEYETASLWGKDLYAHLDDVYRKQAQYCVVFLSQHYAKKLWTNHERESAQARAFEEQNEYILPVKLDEIEIPGIRPTLGYVEKTPPEKLADLIFRKINGFCED
;
A
#
# COMPACT_ATOMS: atom_id res chain seq x y z
N MET A 1 7.68 -16.84 -31.74
CA MET A 1 7.02 -17.74 -30.76
C MET A 1 8.11 -18.14 -29.79
N ILE A 2 7.99 -17.81 -28.50
CA ILE A 2 9.10 -18.00 -27.55
C ILE A 2 9.42 -19.50 -27.43
N ASP A 3 10.71 -19.82 -27.38
CA ASP A 3 11.17 -21.18 -27.12
C ASP A 3 10.72 -21.60 -25.71
N ILE A 4 9.88 -22.64 -25.65
CA ILE A 4 9.31 -23.18 -24.41
C ILE A 4 10.43 -23.68 -23.48
N ALA A 5 11.56 -24.16 -24.02
CA ALA A 5 12.68 -24.60 -23.22
C ALA A 5 13.36 -23.43 -22.49
N ILE A 6 13.55 -22.30 -23.19
CA ILE A 6 14.13 -21.08 -22.62
C ILE A 6 13.21 -20.52 -21.53
N LEU A 7 11.89 -20.42 -21.78
CA LEU A 7 10.96 -19.95 -20.74
C LEU A 7 10.97 -20.84 -19.49
N ARG A 8 11.11 -22.15 -19.66
CA ARG A 8 11.18 -23.08 -18.53
C ARG A 8 12.44 -22.85 -17.70
N GLU A 9 13.59 -22.69 -18.34
CA GLU A 9 14.86 -22.39 -17.68
C GLU A 9 14.80 -21.04 -16.94
N LEU A 10 14.31 -20.00 -17.60
CA LEU A 10 14.14 -18.67 -17.00
C LEU A 10 13.18 -18.71 -15.80
N ARG A 11 12.10 -19.50 -15.88
CA ARG A 11 11.16 -19.70 -14.78
C ARG A 11 11.81 -20.42 -13.60
N GLU A 12 12.62 -21.46 -13.85
CA GLU A 12 13.34 -22.16 -12.78
C GLU A 12 14.31 -21.22 -12.05
N GLU A 13 15.01 -20.34 -12.77
CA GLU A 13 15.88 -19.33 -12.15
C GLU A 13 15.09 -18.31 -11.32
N VAL A 14 13.92 -17.88 -11.79
CA VAL A 14 13.02 -17.02 -11.00
C VAL A 14 12.55 -17.76 -9.73
N GLU A 15 12.12 -19.01 -9.84
CA GLU A 15 11.70 -19.82 -8.69
C GLU A 15 12.82 -19.96 -7.65
N ASP A 16 14.07 -20.16 -8.08
CA ASP A 16 15.22 -20.29 -7.18
C ASP A 16 15.54 -18.98 -6.45
N ILE A 17 15.49 -17.84 -7.15
CA ILE A 17 15.66 -16.51 -6.54
C ILE A 17 14.52 -16.26 -5.54
N LEU A 18 13.27 -16.51 -5.93
CA LEU A 18 12.11 -16.31 -5.06
C LEU A 18 12.14 -17.21 -3.82
N SER A 19 12.57 -18.47 -3.97
CA SER A 19 12.80 -19.37 -2.83
C SER A 19 13.84 -18.78 -1.88
N SER A 20 15.00 -18.38 -2.41
CA SER A 20 16.09 -17.81 -1.62
C SER A 20 15.65 -16.54 -0.88
N VAL A 21 14.96 -15.62 -1.57
CA VAL A 21 14.48 -14.37 -0.96
C VAL A 21 13.43 -14.69 0.10
N THR A 22 12.48 -15.58 -0.18
CA THR A 22 11.40 -15.92 0.74
C THR A 22 11.92 -16.62 2.00
N GLU A 23 12.87 -17.54 1.85
CA GLU A 23 13.36 -18.37 2.95
C GLU A 23 14.54 -17.74 3.69
N ASN A 24 15.29 -16.82 3.10
CA ASN A 24 16.48 -16.23 3.75
C ASN A 24 16.36 -14.73 3.99
N ALA A 25 15.82 -13.97 3.02
CA ALA A 25 15.76 -12.51 3.11
C ALA A 25 14.49 -12.01 3.81
N LEU A 26 13.34 -12.64 3.59
CA LEU A 26 12.08 -12.40 4.32
C LEU A 26 12.13 -13.01 5.74
N TYR A 27 13.25 -12.83 6.44
CA TYR A 27 13.51 -13.14 7.84
C TYR A 27 13.56 -14.62 8.26
N SER A 28 13.96 -15.57 7.40
CA SER A 28 14.04 -17.01 7.79
C SER A 28 12.74 -17.60 8.34
N ARG A 29 11.62 -16.99 7.97
CA ARG A 29 10.31 -17.18 8.62
C ARG A 29 9.30 -17.84 7.71
N PHE A 30 9.34 -17.57 6.41
CA PHE A 30 8.43 -18.14 5.44
C PHE A 30 9.00 -19.43 4.86
N SER A 31 8.11 -20.36 4.52
CA SER A 31 8.48 -21.63 3.88
C SER A 31 8.01 -21.61 2.43
N PHE A 32 8.94 -21.75 1.49
CA PHE A 32 8.65 -21.73 0.06
C PHE A 32 8.29 -23.14 -0.44
N MET A 33 7.41 -23.20 -1.42
CA MET A 33 6.92 -24.42 -2.06
C MET A 33 6.72 -24.13 -3.54
N ARG A 34 7.29 -24.96 -4.43
CA ARG A 34 7.14 -24.76 -5.89
C ARG A 34 5.70 -24.95 -6.40
N LYS A 35 4.81 -25.55 -5.60
CA LYS A 35 3.41 -25.79 -5.95
C LYS A 35 2.51 -25.53 -4.76
N MET A 36 1.31 -25.02 -5.05
CA MET A 36 0.27 -24.81 -4.05
C MET A 36 -0.07 -26.13 -3.34
N PRO A 37 -0.07 -26.17 -2.00
CA PRO A 37 -0.41 -27.37 -1.25
C PRO A 37 -1.93 -27.59 -1.20
N GLU A 38 -2.32 -28.86 -1.12
CA GLU A 38 -3.73 -29.27 -0.91
C GLU A 38 -4.20 -29.10 0.55
N ALA A 39 -3.25 -28.87 1.47
CA ALA A 39 -3.56 -28.68 2.88
C ALA A 39 -4.38 -27.41 3.09
N LYS A 40 -5.44 -27.50 3.91
CA LYS A 40 -6.30 -26.37 4.24
C LYS A 40 -5.50 -25.24 4.91
N GLY A 41 -5.64 -24.01 4.40
CA GLY A 41 -4.98 -22.83 4.96
C GLY A 41 -4.85 -21.68 3.97
N GLN A 42 -4.22 -20.59 4.40
CA GLN A 42 -3.86 -19.45 3.57
C GLN A 42 -2.42 -19.60 3.03
N PHE A 43 -2.24 -19.22 1.78
CA PHE A 43 -0.97 -19.23 1.07
C PHE A 43 -0.82 -17.97 0.23
N TRP A 44 0.42 -17.66 -0.12
CA TRP A 44 0.76 -16.58 -1.05
C TRP A 44 1.47 -17.17 -2.26
N GLU A 45 1.13 -16.71 -3.45
CA GLU A 45 1.68 -17.18 -4.70
C GLU A 45 2.39 -16.04 -5.43
N TYR A 46 3.58 -16.34 -5.93
CA TYR A 46 4.26 -15.50 -6.89
C TYR A 46 3.80 -15.87 -8.29
N GLU A 47 3.46 -14.87 -9.09
CA GLU A 47 3.00 -15.08 -10.45
C GLU A 47 3.75 -14.14 -11.39
N LEU A 48 4.44 -14.68 -12.39
CA LEU A 48 4.98 -13.87 -13.47
C LEU A 48 3.85 -13.51 -14.42
N VAL A 49 3.64 -12.22 -14.65
CA VAL A 49 2.64 -11.70 -15.56
C VAL A 49 3.33 -11.02 -16.74
N PHE A 50 2.82 -11.32 -17.92
CA PHE A 50 3.27 -10.79 -19.19
C PHE A 50 2.09 -10.11 -19.86
N TRP A 51 2.36 -8.96 -20.45
CA TRP A 51 1.39 -8.28 -21.30
C TRP A 51 2.04 -7.83 -22.59
N THR A 52 1.19 -7.65 -23.59
CA THR A 52 1.57 -7.14 -24.89
C THR A 52 0.67 -5.96 -25.25
N GLU A 53 1.06 -5.17 -26.26
CA GLU A 53 0.25 -4.05 -26.76
C GLU A 53 -1.16 -4.45 -27.22
N ASP A 54 -1.37 -5.72 -27.58
CA ASP A 54 -2.67 -6.24 -28.02
C ASP A 54 -3.55 -6.71 -26.84
N ASP A 55 -3.21 -6.32 -25.60
CA ASP A 55 -3.85 -6.76 -24.35
C ASP A 55 -3.85 -8.29 -24.19
N ASP A 56 -2.91 -9.03 -24.81
CA ASP A 56 -2.70 -10.46 -24.51
C ASP A 56 -1.98 -10.57 -23.15
N PHE A 57 -2.73 -10.99 -22.13
CA PHE A 57 -2.23 -11.22 -20.78
C PHE A 57 -1.97 -12.70 -20.56
N ARG A 58 -0.76 -13.02 -20.12
CA ARG A 58 -0.39 -14.38 -19.71
C ARG A 58 0.24 -14.36 -18.34
N SER A 59 -0.08 -15.37 -17.55
CA SER A 59 0.45 -15.48 -16.21
C SER A 59 0.92 -16.90 -15.90
N PHE A 60 1.97 -17.00 -15.10
CA PHE A 60 2.61 -18.26 -14.75
C PHE A 60 3.00 -18.27 -13.27
N PRO A 61 2.48 -19.22 -12.48
CA PRO A 61 2.88 -19.40 -11.09
C PRO A 61 4.39 -19.71 -10.99
N CYS A 62 5.08 -19.05 -10.08
CA CYS A 62 6.52 -19.19 -9.83
C CYS A 62 6.79 -19.61 -8.38
N GLY A 63 5.89 -20.42 -7.84
CA GLY A 63 5.94 -20.92 -6.48
C GLY A 63 5.05 -20.13 -5.52
N CYS A 64 4.86 -20.72 -4.36
CA CYS A 64 4.02 -20.20 -3.31
C CYS A 64 4.73 -20.35 -1.97
N PHE A 65 4.21 -19.72 -0.93
CA PHE A 65 4.79 -19.79 0.39
C PHE A 65 3.76 -19.63 1.49
N VAL A 66 4.17 -20.00 2.69
CA VAL A 66 3.36 -19.89 3.90
C VAL A 66 4.17 -19.24 5.02
N GLY A 67 3.52 -18.38 5.79
CA GLY A 67 4.13 -17.69 6.91
C GLY A 67 4.06 -18.49 8.22
N PRO A 68 4.91 -18.16 9.21
CA PRO A 68 4.93 -18.82 10.50
C PRO A 68 3.98 -18.14 11.49
N GLY A 69 3.73 -18.79 12.63
CA GLY A 69 3.09 -18.16 13.79
C GLY A 69 1.78 -17.44 13.44
N THR A 70 1.74 -16.13 13.66
CA THR A 70 0.55 -15.28 13.42
C THR A 70 0.13 -15.18 11.97
N PHE A 71 1.00 -15.50 11.01
CA PHE A 71 0.64 -15.58 9.58
C PHE A 71 -0.10 -16.89 9.23
N ARG A 72 -0.23 -17.84 10.15
CA ARG A 72 -0.97 -19.09 9.91
C ARG A 72 -2.47 -18.86 10.04
N ASN A 73 -3.18 -19.02 8.93
CA ASN A 73 -4.64 -19.01 8.89
C ASN A 73 -5.21 -20.37 8.48
N VAL A 74 -5.02 -21.39 9.34
CA VAL A 74 -5.47 -22.78 9.09
C VAL A 74 -7.00 -22.88 9.10
N SER A 75 -7.67 -22.03 9.88
CA SER A 75 -9.12 -21.94 9.94
C SER A 75 -9.75 -21.27 8.73
N VAL A 76 -8.95 -20.68 7.83
CA VAL A 76 -9.38 -19.84 6.69
C VAL A 76 -10.36 -18.75 7.12
N ASP A 77 -10.07 -18.12 8.26
CA ASP A 77 -10.83 -16.98 8.76
C ASP A 77 -10.65 -15.76 7.85
N ILE A 78 -11.75 -15.10 7.50
CA ILE A 78 -11.77 -14.02 6.50
C ILE A 78 -11.03 -12.77 7.00
N ASN A 79 -11.22 -12.40 8.27
CA ASN A 79 -10.56 -11.22 8.83
C ASN A 79 -9.06 -11.45 8.94
N THR A 80 -8.67 -12.63 9.41
CA THR A 80 -7.27 -13.06 9.49
C THR A 80 -6.63 -13.10 8.11
N PHE A 81 -7.36 -13.52 7.06
CA PHE A 81 -6.87 -13.55 5.69
C PHE A 81 -6.44 -12.16 5.22
N PHE A 82 -7.32 -11.16 5.31
CA PHE A 82 -7.02 -9.81 4.87
C PHE A 82 -6.01 -9.10 5.77
N ASP A 83 -6.07 -9.30 7.08
CA ASP A 83 -5.08 -8.78 8.04
C ASP A 83 -3.67 -9.32 7.77
N ASN A 84 -3.54 -10.61 7.46
CA ASN A 84 -2.26 -11.19 7.07
C ASN A 84 -1.73 -10.60 5.76
N ASN A 85 -2.60 -10.32 4.78
CA ASN A 85 -2.18 -9.71 3.52
C ASN A 85 -1.69 -8.28 3.72
N ASP A 86 -2.38 -7.51 4.56
CA ASP A 86 -2.01 -6.13 4.89
C ASP A 86 -0.64 -6.09 5.60
N LYS A 87 -0.40 -7.03 6.53
CA LYS A 87 0.91 -7.21 7.18
C LYS A 87 1.99 -7.63 6.19
N LEU A 88 1.69 -8.59 5.31
CA LEU A 88 2.66 -9.09 4.34
C LEU A 88 3.07 -8.01 3.33
N LEU A 89 2.12 -7.17 2.88
CA LEU A 89 2.42 -6.07 1.97
C LEU A 89 3.49 -5.14 2.53
N ALA A 90 3.39 -4.78 3.82
CA ALA A 90 4.37 -3.92 4.47
C ALA A 90 5.78 -4.55 4.49
N GLU A 91 5.87 -5.83 4.85
CA GLU A 91 7.13 -6.59 4.88
C GLU A 91 7.75 -6.73 3.49
N PHE A 92 6.93 -6.99 2.47
CA PHE A 92 7.40 -7.18 1.11
C PHE A 92 7.94 -5.89 0.49
N ILE A 93 7.28 -4.76 0.76
CA ILE A 93 7.72 -3.44 0.31
C ILE A 93 9.06 -3.07 0.93
N ASP A 94 9.22 -3.25 2.24
CA ASP A 94 10.51 -3.04 2.92
C ASP A 94 11.60 -3.91 2.30
N SER A 95 11.25 -5.13 1.90
CA SER A 95 12.20 -6.09 1.35
C SER A 95 12.65 -5.76 -0.08
N ILE A 96 11.74 -5.33 -0.95
CA ILE A 96 12.10 -4.82 -2.29
C ILE A 96 12.95 -3.56 -2.15
N GLN A 97 12.54 -2.61 -1.30
CA GLN A 97 13.28 -1.35 -1.09
C GLN A 97 14.67 -1.57 -0.49
N SER A 98 14.84 -2.63 0.30
CA SER A 98 16.13 -3.08 0.83
C SER A 98 16.98 -3.83 -0.20
N GLY A 99 16.48 -4.02 -1.43
CA GLY A 99 17.22 -4.62 -2.53
C GLY A 99 17.32 -6.15 -2.46
N PHE A 100 16.51 -6.83 -1.65
CA PHE A 100 16.53 -8.30 -1.59
C PHE A 100 16.07 -8.95 -2.90
N PHE A 101 15.24 -8.26 -3.69
CA PHE A 101 14.75 -8.74 -4.97
C PHE A 101 15.61 -8.30 -6.17
N LYS A 102 16.76 -7.63 -5.96
CA LYS A 102 17.60 -7.10 -7.04
C LYS A 102 18.05 -8.17 -8.05
N GLU A 103 18.22 -9.41 -7.59
CA GLU A 103 18.67 -10.53 -8.42
C GLU A 103 17.60 -10.97 -9.43
N LEU A 104 16.34 -10.61 -9.23
CA LEU A 104 15.29 -10.83 -10.24
C LEU A 104 15.48 -9.94 -11.47
N VAL A 105 16.00 -8.73 -11.32
CA VAL A 105 16.01 -7.72 -12.40
C VAL A 105 16.76 -8.21 -13.66
N PRO A 106 17.96 -8.80 -13.56
CA PRO A 106 18.62 -9.39 -14.73
C PRO A 106 17.80 -10.49 -15.41
N VAL A 107 17.11 -11.33 -14.62
CA VAL A 107 16.32 -12.45 -15.16
C VAL A 107 15.06 -11.96 -15.87
N LEU A 108 14.36 -10.99 -15.27
CA LEU A 108 13.21 -10.31 -15.89
C LEU A 108 13.61 -9.63 -17.21
N ASN A 109 14.78 -8.99 -17.26
CA ASN A 109 15.33 -8.40 -18.49
C ASN A 109 15.55 -9.42 -19.59
N ARG A 110 16.07 -10.60 -19.25
CA ARG A 110 16.23 -11.69 -20.23
C ARG A 110 14.87 -12.18 -20.72
N ILE A 111 13.90 -12.37 -19.81
CA ILE A 111 12.55 -12.81 -20.19
C ILE A 111 11.89 -11.80 -21.14
N GLU A 112 11.98 -10.52 -20.82
CA GLU A 112 11.47 -9.44 -21.67
C GLU A 112 12.17 -9.39 -23.04
N GLY A 113 13.49 -9.62 -23.06
CA GLY A 113 14.25 -9.77 -24.30
C GLY A 113 13.77 -10.93 -25.18
N GLU A 114 13.47 -12.08 -24.56
CA GLU A 114 12.92 -13.25 -25.26
C GLU A 114 11.51 -13.00 -25.82
N LEU A 115 10.65 -12.33 -25.04
CA LEU A 115 9.31 -11.92 -25.48
C LEU A 115 9.35 -11.02 -26.72
N ASN A 116 10.38 -10.18 -26.82
CA ASN A 116 10.55 -9.22 -27.89
C ASN A 116 11.46 -9.68 -29.03
N ARG A 117 12.04 -10.89 -28.96
CA ARG A 117 13.05 -11.39 -29.91
C ARG A 117 12.58 -11.39 -31.37
N ASP A 118 11.32 -11.74 -31.62
CA ASP A 118 10.74 -11.83 -32.97
C ASP A 118 10.00 -10.55 -33.40
N ARG A 119 10.03 -9.48 -32.59
CA ARG A 119 9.36 -8.21 -32.90
C ARG A 119 10.40 -7.27 -33.52
N GLU A 120 10.23 -6.93 -34.80
CA GLU A 120 11.14 -6.06 -35.59
C GLU A 120 11.35 -4.66 -34.99
N SER A 121 10.57 -4.27 -33.98
CA SER A 121 10.79 -3.08 -33.16
C SER A 121 10.46 -3.42 -31.71
N ARG A 122 11.28 -2.94 -30.76
CA ARG A 122 10.83 -2.71 -29.37
C ARG A 122 9.66 -1.75 -29.47
N LYS A 123 8.44 -2.28 -29.51
CA LYS A 123 7.26 -1.44 -29.47
C LYS A 123 6.89 -1.17 -28.01
N ASP A 124 6.58 0.08 -27.77
CA ASP A 124 6.37 0.73 -26.48
C ASP A 124 5.07 0.19 -25.85
N GLY A 125 5.14 -0.90 -25.07
CA GLY A 125 3.95 -1.40 -24.36
C GLY A 125 3.89 -2.89 -23.99
N SER A 126 4.90 -3.71 -24.31
CA SER A 126 5.03 -5.06 -23.73
C SER A 126 5.87 -5.02 -22.46
N GLY A 127 5.55 -5.84 -21.46
CA GLY A 127 6.36 -5.91 -20.26
C GLY A 127 6.18 -7.19 -19.47
N VAL A 128 6.97 -7.30 -18.41
CA VAL A 128 6.92 -8.38 -17.42
C VAL A 128 6.84 -7.78 -16.02
N ALA A 129 6.02 -8.42 -15.19
CA ALA A 129 5.91 -8.11 -13.78
C ALA A 129 5.83 -9.38 -12.94
N LEU A 130 6.13 -9.23 -11.66
CA LEU A 130 5.90 -10.21 -10.62
C LEU A 130 4.70 -9.77 -9.79
N ASN A 131 3.63 -10.55 -9.82
CA ASN A 131 2.49 -10.42 -8.92
C ASN A 131 2.73 -11.24 -7.64
N LEU A 132 2.23 -10.71 -6.53
CA LEU A 132 2.03 -11.45 -5.30
C LEU A 132 0.54 -11.54 -5.02
N CYS A 133 0.02 -12.75 -5.02
CA CYS A 133 -1.39 -13.05 -4.80
C CYS A 133 -1.56 -13.83 -3.51
N SER A 134 -2.72 -13.74 -2.85
CA SER A 134 -3.07 -14.58 -1.71
C SER A 134 -4.34 -15.36 -1.97
N TYR A 135 -4.34 -16.61 -1.53
CA TYR A 135 -5.43 -17.55 -1.68
C TYR A 135 -5.62 -18.39 -0.43
N VAL A 136 -6.76 -19.06 -0.36
CA VAL A 136 -7.01 -20.12 0.62
C VAL A 136 -7.30 -21.45 -0.06
N THR A 137 -6.73 -22.52 0.50
CA THR A 137 -7.13 -23.88 0.18
C THR A 137 -8.19 -24.31 1.20
N THR A 138 -9.40 -24.64 0.73
CA THR A 138 -10.54 -25.12 1.55
C THR A 138 -11.59 -25.73 0.63
N ASP A 139 -12.47 -26.59 1.13
CA ASP A 139 -13.58 -27.17 0.36
C ASP A 139 -14.74 -26.19 0.13
N ASP A 140 -14.80 -25.11 0.91
CA ASP A 140 -15.84 -24.09 0.82
C ASP A 140 -15.57 -23.13 -0.35
N ALA A 141 -16.38 -23.24 -1.42
CA ALA A 141 -16.25 -22.41 -2.61
C ALA A 141 -16.55 -20.92 -2.36
N TRP A 142 -17.42 -20.60 -1.40
CA TRP A 142 -17.71 -19.20 -1.06
C TRP A 142 -16.53 -18.56 -0.35
N ILE A 143 -15.91 -19.26 0.60
CA ILE A 143 -14.69 -18.79 1.27
C ILE A 143 -13.56 -18.60 0.25
N ARG A 144 -13.36 -19.54 -0.71
CA ARG A 144 -12.36 -19.36 -1.79
C ARG A 144 -12.61 -18.10 -2.62
N GLY A 145 -13.86 -17.81 -2.98
CA GLY A 145 -14.19 -16.62 -3.76
C GLY A 145 -14.02 -15.31 -3.00
N VAL A 146 -14.27 -15.31 -1.68
CA VAL A 146 -14.03 -14.13 -0.83
C VAL A 146 -12.54 -13.92 -0.59
N CYS A 147 -11.84 -14.98 -0.18
CA CYS A 147 -10.42 -14.99 0.19
C CYS A 147 -9.50 -15.24 -0.99
N GLU A 148 -9.57 -14.34 -1.95
CA GLU A 148 -8.65 -14.21 -3.08
C GLU A 148 -8.32 -12.73 -3.22
N GLU A 149 -7.03 -12.39 -3.22
CA GLU A 149 -6.58 -11.01 -3.30
C GLU A 149 -5.24 -10.88 -4.02
N TYR A 150 -5.17 -9.93 -4.96
CA TYR A 150 -3.93 -9.43 -5.52
C TYR A 150 -3.33 -8.40 -4.54
N ILE A 151 -2.14 -8.68 -4.02
CA ILE A 151 -1.53 -7.86 -2.97
C ILE A 151 -0.71 -6.72 -3.60
N LEU A 152 0.23 -7.07 -4.46
CA LEU A 152 1.10 -6.12 -5.14
C LEU A 152 1.54 -6.67 -6.49
N ILE A 153 1.94 -5.74 -7.34
CA ILE A 153 2.66 -5.99 -8.57
C ILE A 153 4.03 -5.32 -8.47
N SER A 154 5.07 -5.98 -8.97
CA SER A 154 6.39 -5.40 -9.08
C SER A 154 6.91 -5.54 -10.50
N HIS A 155 7.41 -4.44 -11.07
CA HIS A 155 7.95 -4.40 -12.42
C HIS A 155 9.26 -3.63 -12.42
N GLN A 156 10.00 -3.69 -13.51
CA GLN A 156 11.21 -2.88 -13.64
C GLN A 156 10.87 -1.40 -13.61
N SER A 157 11.70 -0.61 -12.92
CA SER A 157 11.54 0.84 -12.88
C SER A 157 11.88 1.46 -14.23
N GLU A 158 10.99 2.33 -14.73
CA GLU A 158 11.25 3.14 -15.93
C GLU A 158 12.25 4.27 -15.63
N GLU A 159 12.32 4.72 -14.38
CA GLU A 159 13.15 5.85 -13.94
C GLU A 159 14.54 5.40 -13.45
N ARG A 160 14.63 4.23 -12.80
CA ARG A 160 15.82 3.76 -12.09
C ARG A 160 16.28 2.40 -12.62
N VAL A 161 17.26 2.44 -13.52
CA VAL A 161 17.85 1.25 -14.14
C VAL A 161 18.37 0.28 -13.08
N GLY A 162 17.92 -0.98 -13.14
CA GLY A 162 18.34 -2.02 -12.21
C GLY A 162 17.50 -2.12 -10.93
N GLU A 163 16.46 -1.31 -10.79
CA GLU A 163 15.54 -1.35 -9.65
C GLU A 163 14.16 -1.88 -10.05
N LEU A 164 13.43 -2.36 -9.04
CA LEU A 164 12.02 -2.72 -9.15
C LEU A 164 11.16 -1.62 -8.57
N GLU A 165 10.09 -1.28 -9.28
CA GLU A 165 8.96 -0.50 -8.78
C GLU A 165 7.89 -1.43 -8.24
N ILE A 166 7.05 -0.89 -7.35
CA ILE A 166 5.98 -1.63 -6.68
C ILE A 166 4.69 -0.84 -6.81
N GLY A 167 3.66 -1.52 -7.32
CA GLY A 167 2.28 -1.07 -7.25
C GLY A 167 1.52 -1.87 -6.20
N CYS A 168 0.87 -1.19 -5.25
CA CYS A 168 -0.14 -1.85 -4.41
C CYS A 168 -1.36 -2.21 -5.27
N GLN A 169 -1.83 -3.45 -5.15
CA GLN A 169 -3.03 -3.95 -5.84
C GLN A 169 -4.21 -4.15 -4.86
N GLN A 170 -3.99 -3.98 -3.56
CA GLN A 170 -5.05 -4.16 -2.57
C GLN A 170 -6.08 -3.03 -2.62
N ASN A 171 -7.34 -3.42 -2.57
CA ASN A 171 -8.48 -2.51 -2.50
C ASN A 171 -8.70 -1.96 -1.09
N GLU A 172 -9.36 -0.80 -1.00
CA GLU A 172 -9.82 -0.20 0.26
C GLU A 172 -10.66 -1.20 1.07
N ARG A 173 -10.32 -1.36 2.35
CA ARG A 173 -11.05 -2.19 3.31
C ARG A 173 -12.25 -1.42 3.85
N TYR A 174 -13.40 -2.07 3.81
CA TYR A 174 -14.59 -1.66 4.53
C TYR A 174 -14.82 -2.56 5.73
N ARG A 175 -15.21 -1.93 6.83
CA ARG A 175 -15.84 -2.62 7.93
C ARG A 175 -17.32 -2.83 7.61
N ILE A 176 -17.75 -4.09 7.60
CA ILE A 176 -19.14 -4.45 7.43
C ILE A 176 -19.64 -5.21 8.65
N LYS A 177 -20.91 -5.05 8.96
CA LYS A 177 -21.64 -5.81 9.97
C LYS A 177 -22.60 -6.75 9.25
N VAL A 178 -22.47 -8.04 9.48
CA VAL A 178 -23.31 -9.08 8.88
C VAL A 178 -24.23 -9.62 9.95
N LYS A 179 -25.54 -9.46 9.73
CA LYS A 179 -26.56 -9.91 10.68
C LYS A 179 -26.90 -11.37 10.46
N SER A 180 -26.98 -12.13 11.55
CA SER A 180 -27.42 -13.52 11.54
C SER A 180 -28.30 -13.82 12.75
N ASP A 181 -29.01 -14.95 12.72
CA ASP A 181 -29.83 -15.41 13.85
C ASP A 181 -28.99 -15.71 15.11
N MET A 182 -27.67 -15.91 14.95
CA MET A 182 -26.72 -16.16 16.04
C MET A 182 -26.05 -14.88 16.57
N GLY A 183 -26.41 -13.71 16.02
CA GLY A 183 -25.82 -12.42 16.36
C GLY A 183 -25.12 -11.74 15.20
N ASP A 184 -24.62 -10.53 15.48
CA ASP A 184 -23.92 -9.69 14.51
C ASP A 184 -22.43 -10.06 14.46
N THR A 185 -21.91 -10.26 13.25
CA THR A 185 -20.47 -10.51 13.01
C THR A 185 -19.88 -9.37 12.19
N TYR A 186 -18.65 -8.96 12.52
CA TYR A 186 -17.96 -7.89 11.78
C TYR A 186 -16.87 -8.46 10.88
N PHE A 187 -16.79 -7.93 9.66
CA PHE A 187 -15.74 -8.26 8.72
C PHE A 187 -15.02 -7.01 8.21
N TYR A 188 -13.72 -7.14 7.95
CA TYR A 188 -12.87 -6.14 7.32
C TYR A 188 -12.44 -6.70 5.96
N VAL A 189 -13.10 -6.25 4.89
CA VAL A 189 -12.95 -6.83 3.55
C VAL A 189 -12.80 -5.75 2.49
N PRO A 190 -12.17 -6.04 1.34
CA PRO A 190 -12.18 -5.16 0.19
C PRO A 190 -13.59 -4.69 -0.20
N PHE A 191 -13.72 -3.45 -0.67
CA PHE A 191 -15.02 -2.90 -1.10
C PHE A 191 -15.73 -3.77 -2.15
N ASP A 192 -14.99 -4.40 -3.05
CA ASP A 192 -15.51 -5.25 -4.12
C ASP A 192 -16.01 -6.61 -3.63
N LYS A 193 -15.55 -7.06 -2.45
CA LYS A 193 -15.95 -8.31 -1.78
C LYS A 193 -17.17 -8.13 -0.88
N VAL A 194 -17.58 -6.91 -0.56
CA VAL A 194 -18.75 -6.63 0.29
C VAL A 194 -20.03 -7.31 -0.23
N LYS A 195 -20.20 -7.33 -1.56
CA LYS A 195 -21.34 -7.99 -2.24
C LYS A 195 -21.43 -9.50 -1.99
N CYS A 196 -20.35 -10.15 -1.52
CA CYS A 196 -20.33 -11.57 -1.21
C CYS A 196 -21.06 -11.91 0.09
N PHE A 197 -21.35 -10.92 0.94
CA PHE A 197 -22.03 -11.10 2.22
C PHE A 197 -23.52 -10.77 2.09
N LYS A 198 -24.40 -11.65 2.56
CA LYS A 198 -25.85 -11.35 2.66
C LYS A 198 -26.14 -10.63 3.96
N ASN A 199 -27.21 -9.81 3.99
CA ASN A 199 -27.65 -9.08 5.20
C ASN A 199 -26.53 -8.23 5.85
N HIS A 200 -25.67 -7.64 5.03
CA HIS A 200 -24.59 -6.79 5.50
C HIS A 200 -25.03 -5.32 5.57
N GLU A 201 -24.47 -4.58 6.52
CA GLU A 201 -24.53 -3.13 6.63
C GLU A 201 -23.11 -2.59 6.68
N ARG A 202 -22.79 -1.58 5.86
CA ARG A 202 -21.50 -0.89 5.95
C ARG A 202 -21.47 -0.04 7.20
N VAL A 203 -20.38 -0.13 7.95
CA VAL A 203 -20.12 0.77 9.09
C VAL A 203 -19.39 2.00 8.54
N GLU A 204 -20.11 3.10 8.37
CA GLU A 204 -19.53 4.36 7.89
C GLU A 204 -18.45 4.92 8.83
N GLY A 205 -17.51 5.68 8.27
CA GLY A 205 -16.39 6.27 9.03
C GLY A 205 -15.21 5.33 9.32
N VAL A 206 -15.36 4.01 9.11
CA VAL A 206 -14.26 3.05 9.26
C VAL A 206 -13.74 2.63 7.90
N ARG A 207 -12.75 3.35 7.39
CA ARG A 207 -12.02 3.04 6.15
C ARG A 207 -10.59 2.69 6.52
N ASN A 208 -10.10 1.54 6.03
CA ASN A 208 -8.69 1.21 6.12
C ASN A 208 -8.17 0.92 4.72
N THR A 209 -7.18 1.66 4.26
CA THR A 209 -6.49 1.35 2.99
C THR A 209 -5.21 0.60 3.34
N PRO A 210 -5.02 -0.65 2.89
CA PRO A 210 -3.90 -1.50 3.30
C PRO A 210 -2.53 -0.89 3.05
N TYR A 211 -2.43 -0.08 1.98
CA TYR A 211 -1.24 0.67 1.68
C TYR A 211 -1.56 2.02 1.09
N ARG A 212 -1.07 3.04 1.77
CA ARG A 212 -0.90 4.39 1.26
C ARG A 212 0.62 4.56 1.06
N LYS A 213 1.04 5.15 -0.07
CA LYS A 213 2.45 5.48 -0.35
C LYS A 213 3.08 6.13 0.89
N TYR A 214 2.28 6.96 1.58
CA TYR A 214 2.63 7.59 2.83
C TYR A 214 1.68 7.18 3.96
N GLN A 215 2.21 6.90 5.13
CA GLN A 215 1.40 6.76 6.34
C GLN A 215 0.95 8.14 6.85
N VAL A 216 1.75 9.17 6.59
CA VAL A 216 1.38 10.54 6.93
C VAL A 216 1.88 11.51 5.87
N ALA A 217 1.04 12.46 5.49
CA ALA A 217 1.45 13.64 4.73
C ALA A 217 1.49 14.87 5.63
N LEU A 218 2.55 15.67 5.49
CA LEU A 218 2.74 16.89 6.27
C LEU A 218 2.30 18.09 5.42
N SER A 219 1.20 18.72 5.82
CA SER A 219 0.68 19.92 5.18
C SER A 219 0.98 21.15 6.02
N PHE A 220 1.82 22.05 5.51
CA PHE A 220 2.33 23.20 6.24
C PHE A 220 2.60 24.38 5.30
N ALA A 221 2.71 25.58 5.87
CA ALA A 221 3.16 26.74 5.13
C ALA A 221 4.69 26.74 5.09
N GLY A 222 5.31 27.15 3.97
CA GLY A 222 6.77 27.14 3.84
C GLY A 222 7.53 27.91 4.93
N GLU A 223 6.87 28.83 5.65
CA GLU A 223 7.39 29.56 6.80
C GLU A 223 7.57 28.69 8.05
N ASP A 224 6.80 27.61 8.18
CA ASP A 224 6.85 26.69 9.33
C ASP A 224 7.86 25.54 9.14
N ARG A 225 8.62 25.58 8.04
CA ARG A 225 9.49 24.51 7.54
C ARG A 225 10.54 24.04 8.55
N ASP A 226 11.14 24.94 9.30
CA ASP A 226 12.17 24.59 10.28
C ASP A 226 11.62 23.61 11.33
N TYR A 227 10.39 23.82 11.80
CA TYR A 227 9.75 22.93 12.76
C TYR A 227 9.29 21.62 12.10
N VAL A 228 8.68 21.70 10.92
CA VAL A 228 8.11 20.53 10.23
C VAL A 228 9.18 19.58 9.71
N SER A 229 10.32 20.11 9.23
CA SER A 229 11.45 19.31 8.75
C SER A 229 12.02 18.40 9.85
N GLU A 230 12.06 18.89 11.08
CA GLU A 230 12.55 18.12 12.22
C GLU A 230 11.57 16.99 12.59
N VAL A 231 10.26 17.26 12.58
CA VAL A 231 9.22 16.22 12.75
C VAL A 231 9.35 15.16 11.65
N ALA A 232 9.49 15.59 10.39
CA ALA A 232 9.63 14.69 9.24
C ALA A 232 10.87 13.79 9.37
N ARG A 233 12.00 14.37 9.79
CA ARG A 233 13.26 13.66 10.01
C ARG A 233 13.11 12.56 11.08
N ILE A 234 12.49 12.89 12.22
CA ILE A 234 12.28 11.94 13.33
C ILE A 234 11.33 10.81 12.92
N LEU A 235 10.23 11.14 12.24
CA LEU A 235 9.30 10.14 11.71
C LEU A 235 9.97 9.18 10.73
N ARG A 236 10.82 9.70 9.82
CA ARG A 236 11.61 8.88 8.90
C ARG A 236 12.60 7.96 9.63
N GLN A 237 13.24 8.45 10.69
CA GLN A 237 14.10 7.62 11.56
C GLN A 237 13.33 6.49 12.25
N LYS A 238 12.05 6.72 12.56
CA LYS A 238 11.11 5.70 13.07
C LYS A 238 10.53 4.81 11.95
N ARG A 239 11.07 4.88 10.73
CA ARG A 239 10.62 4.15 9.53
C ARG A 239 9.17 4.45 9.13
N VAL A 240 8.64 5.61 9.49
CA VAL A 240 7.34 6.07 8.99
C VAL A 240 7.52 6.57 7.56
N ARG A 241 6.63 6.16 6.65
CA ARG A 241 6.58 6.69 5.29
C ARG A 241 5.90 8.06 5.30
N VAL A 242 6.70 9.12 5.21
CA VAL A 242 6.24 10.51 5.29
C VAL A 242 6.26 11.16 3.92
N PHE A 243 5.14 11.77 3.51
CA PHE A 243 5.19 12.75 2.43
C PHE A 243 5.65 14.09 2.98
N TYR A 244 6.79 14.55 2.46
CA TYR A 244 7.37 15.84 2.75
C TYR A 244 7.99 16.36 1.45
N ASP A 245 7.65 17.60 1.09
CA ASP A 245 7.92 18.18 -0.23
C ASP A 245 9.40 18.12 -0.64
N GLU A 246 10.33 18.39 0.29
CA GLU A 246 11.77 18.32 0.02
C GLU A 246 12.26 16.91 -0.31
N TYR A 247 11.68 15.87 0.30
CA TYR A 247 12.06 14.48 0.02
C TYR A 247 11.64 14.04 -1.38
N GLU A 248 10.65 14.71 -1.97
CA GLU A 248 10.10 14.40 -3.29
C GLU A 248 10.53 15.43 -4.35
N THR A 249 11.53 16.27 -4.07
CA THR A 249 11.94 17.39 -4.96
C THR A 249 12.14 16.95 -6.42
N ALA A 250 12.81 15.81 -6.66
CA ALA A 250 13.01 15.29 -8.01
C ALA A 250 11.68 14.83 -8.66
N SER A 251 10.78 14.23 -7.89
CA SER A 251 9.48 13.75 -8.39
C SER A 251 8.50 14.90 -8.66
N LEU A 252 8.59 15.99 -7.90
CA LEU A 252 7.73 17.16 -8.02
C LEU A 252 8.19 18.13 -9.12
N TRP A 253 9.42 18.00 -9.61
CA TRP A 253 9.99 18.93 -10.59
C TRP A 253 9.23 18.85 -11.92
N GLY A 254 8.58 19.97 -12.30
CA GLY A 254 7.82 20.09 -13.56
C GLY A 254 6.37 19.60 -13.48
N LYS A 255 5.91 19.09 -12.34
CA LYS A 255 4.51 18.70 -12.12
C LYS A 255 3.65 19.89 -11.69
N ASP A 256 2.36 19.82 -11.99
CA ASP A 256 1.38 20.68 -11.32
C ASP A 256 1.31 20.29 -9.85
N LEU A 257 1.99 21.09 -9.02
CA LEU A 257 2.10 20.89 -7.57
C LEU A 257 0.73 20.82 -6.90
N TYR A 258 -0.28 21.58 -7.35
CA TYR A 258 -1.60 21.56 -6.71
C TYR A 258 -2.36 20.27 -7.00
N ALA A 259 -2.36 19.82 -8.26
CA ALA A 259 -3.00 18.56 -8.62
C ALA A 259 -2.30 17.36 -7.95
N HIS A 260 -0.96 17.40 -7.87
CA HIS A 260 -0.20 16.34 -7.23
C HIS A 260 -0.39 16.31 -5.71
N LEU A 261 -0.41 17.47 -5.06
CA LEU A 261 -0.69 17.55 -3.61
C LEU A 261 -2.10 17.08 -3.29
N ASP A 262 -3.12 17.43 -4.09
CA ASP A 262 -4.48 16.91 -3.91
C ASP A 262 -4.53 15.38 -4.02
N ASP A 263 -3.84 14.80 -5.01
CA ASP A 263 -3.77 13.36 -5.15
C ASP A 263 -3.06 12.68 -3.98
N VAL A 264 -1.96 13.28 -3.49
CA VAL A 264 -1.27 12.76 -2.29
C VAL A 264 -2.17 12.82 -1.07
N TYR A 265 -2.78 13.98 -0.80
CA TYR A 265 -3.65 14.16 0.36
C TYR A 265 -4.98 13.41 0.26
N ARG A 266 -5.45 13.03 -0.93
CA ARG A 266 -6.73 12.30 -1.05
C ARG A 266 -6.53 10.80 -1.21
N LYS A 267 -5.48 10.40 -1.94
CA LYS A 267 -5.31 9.03 -2.43
C LYS A 267 -4.04 8.35 -1.93
N GLN A 268 -2.99 9.07 -1.56
CA GLN A 268 -1.70 8.43 -1.27
C GLN A 268 -1.25 8.48 0.20
N ALA A 269 -1.94 9.22 1.08
CA ALA A 269 -1.64 9.28 2.52
C ALA A 269 -2.73 8.64 3.40
N GLN A 270 -2.33 7.97 4.50
CA GLN A 270 -3.27 7.40 5.48
C GLN A 270 -3.82 8.47 6.43
N TYR A 271 -2.97 9.41 6.85
CA TYR A 271 -3.35 10.60 7.60
C TYR A 271 -2.73 11.86 6.97
N CYS A 272 -3.38 13.01 7.13
CA CYS A 272 -2.80 14.30 6.83
C CYS A 272 -2.61 15.08 8.12
N VAL A 273 -1.35 15.34 8.50
CA VAL A 273 -1.03 16.24 9.62
C VAL A 273 -0.99 17.65 9.07
N VAL A 274 -1.89 18.49 9.57
CA VAL A 274 -2.04 19.86 9.10
C VAL A 274 -1.52 20.81 10.18
N PHE A 275 -0.45 21.51 9.85
CA PHE A 275 0.18 22.49 10.73
C PHE A 275 -0.54 23.83 10.56
N LEU A 276 -1.43 24.13 11.50
CA LEU A 276 -2.25 25.33 11.52
C LEU A 276 -1.42 26.49 12.08
N SER A 277 -0.92 27.33 11.18
CA SER A 277 -0.27 28.61 11.50
C SER A 277 -1.02 29.77 10.85
N GLN A 278 -0.69 31.00 11.26
CA GLN A 278 -1.17 32.20 10.59
C GLN A 278 -0.78 32.23 9.11
N HIS A 279 0.41 31.72 8.79
CA HIS A 279 0.91 31.61 7.41
C HIS A 279 0.10 30.59 6.60
N TYR A 280 -0.23 29.45 7.22
CA TYR A 280 -1.06 28.42 6.61
C TYR A 280 -2.44 28.94 6.26
N ALA A 281 -3.12 29.59 7.21
CA ALA A 281 -4.43 30.19 6.99
C ALA A 281 -4.38 31.24 5.85
N LYS A 282 -3.38 32.12 5.86
CA LYS A 282 -3.26 33.16 4.84
C LYS A 282 -3.07 32.59 3.43
N LYS A 283 -2.31 31.50 3.28
CA LYS A 283 -2.07 30.87 1.98
C LYS A 283 -3.26 30.02 1.52
N LEU A 284 -3.88 29.28 2.44
CA LEU A 284 -5.01 28.41 2.15
C LEU A 284 -6.23 29.22 1.69
N TRP A 285 -6.54 30.33 2.37
CA TRP A 285 -7.78 31.09 2.21
C TRP A 285 -7.66 32.38 1.39
N THR A 286 -6.74 32.44 0.42
CA THR A 286 -6.52 33.66 -0.41
C THR A 286 -7.69 34.01 -1.34
N ASN A 287 -8.72 33.17 -1.48
CA ASN A 287 -9.90 33.42 -2.33
C ASN A 287 -11.18 32.81 -1.71
N HIS A 288 -12.25 33.59 -1.58
CA HIS A 288 -13.53 33.19 -0.97
C HIS A 288 -14.23 31.98 -1.63
N GLU A 289 -14.02 31.72 -2.93
CA GLU A 289 -14.57 30.53 -3.59
C GLU A 289 -13.81 29.26 -3.20
N ARG A 290 -12.48 29.36 -3.11
CA ARG A 290 -11.61 28.28 -2.59
C ARG A 290 -11.91 28.03 -1.12
N GLU A 291 -12.33 29.07 -0.40
CA GLU A 291 -12.68 28.99 1.01
C GLU A 291 -13.86 28.05 1.28
N SER A 292 -14.96 28.23 0.55
CA SER A 292 -16.14 27.38 0.72
C SER A 292 -15.91 25.93 0.25
N ALA A 293 -15.02 25.70 -0.72
CA ALA A 293 -14.71 24.37 -1.23
C ALA A 293 -13.79 23.58 -0.28
N GLN A 294 -12.75 24.22 0.23
CA GLN A 294 -11.79 23.58 1.13
C GLN A 294 -12.41 23.31 2.51
N ALA A 295 -13.23 24.22 3.04
CA ALA A 295 -13.92 24.01 4.31
C ALA A 295 -14.81 22.74 4.28
N ARG A 296 -15.51 22.50 3.16
CA ARG A 296 -16.29 21.28 2.96
C ARG A 296 -15.42 20.02 2.91
N ALA A 297 -14.27 20.07 2.24
CA ALA A 297 -13.35 18.94 2.18
C ALA A 297 -12.81 18.55 3.58
N PHE A 298 -12.52 19.54 4.43
CA PHE A 298 -12.11 19.31 5.82
C PHE A 298 -13.23 18.71 6.67
N GLU A 299 -14.48 19.17 6.50
CA GLU A 299 -15.64 18.65 7.24
C GLU A 299 -16.02 17.22 6.84
N GLU A 300 -15.86 16.86 5.56
CA GLU A 300 -16.23 15.54 5.04
C GLU A 300 -15.21 14.44 5.41
N GLN A 301 -13.99 14.81 5.79
CA GLN A 301 -12.89 13.87 6.07
C GLN A 301 -12.59 13.70 7.56
N ASN A 302 -13.64 13.38 8.34
CA ASN A 302 -13.51 13.07 9.77
C ASN A 302 -12.49 11.94 10.01
N GLU A 303 -11.61 12.14 10.99
CA GLU A 303 -10.49 11.28 11.43
C GLU A 303 -9.27 11.14 10.50
N TYR A 304 -9.33 11.58 9.24
CA TYR A 304 -8.18 11.60 8.33
C TYR A 304 -7.19 12.73 8.68
N ILE A 305 -7.72 13.86 9.13
CA ILE A 305 -6.99 15.10 9.34
C ILE A 305 -6.57 15.19 10.81
N LEU A 306 -5.27 15.39 11.04
CA LEU A 306 -4.65 15.49 12.37
C LEU A 306 -4.13 16.94 12.56
N PRO A 307 -4.91 17.82 13.18
CA PRO A 307 -4.54 19.23 13.31
C PRO A 307 -3.46 19.44 14.37
N VAL A 308 -2.44 20.22 14.01
CA VAL A 308 -1.40 20.71 14.92
C VAL A 308 -1.45 22.23 14.94
N LYS A 309 -1.84 22.83 16.07
CA LYS A 309 -1.90 24.29 16.22
C LYS A 309 -0.51 24.83 16.52
N LEU A 310 0.09 25.52 15.56
CA LEU A 310 1.34 26.26 15.75
C LEU A 310 1.09 27.65 16.35
N ASP A 311 -0.05 28.25 16.00
CA ASP A 311 -0.52 29.55 16.49
C ASP A 311 -1.97 29.47 17.02
N GLU A 312 -2.38 30.45 17.83
CA GLU A 312 -3.79 30.64 18.21
C GLU A 312 -4.56 31.27 17.05
N ILE A 313 -4.99 30.44 16.11
CA ILE A 313 -5.81 30.84 14.96
C ILE A 313 -6.97 29.86 14.76
N GLU A 314 -8.15 30.41 14.48
CA GLU A 314 -9.29 29.64 13.99
C GLU A 314 -9.19 29.45 12.48
N ILE A 315 -9.31 28.19 12.04
CA ILE A 315 -9.28 27.84 10.62
C ILE A 315 -10.69 27.40 10.21
N PRO A 316 -11.36 28.12 9.30
CA PRO A 316 -12.67 27.73 8.79
C PRO A 316 -12.71 26.28 8.29
N GLY A 317 -13.80 25.55 8.54
CA GLY A 317 -13.93 24.14 8.14
C GLY A 317 -13.24 23.10 9.04
N ILE A 318 -12.38 23.52 9.98
CA ILE A 318 -11.94 22.66 11.08
C ILE A 318 -12.85 22.92 12.29
N ARG A 319 -13.70 21.94 12.61
CA ARG A 319 -14.67 22.09 13.70
C ARG A 319 -13.94 22.30 15.04
N PRO A 320 -14.41 23.21 15.91
CA PRO A 320 -13.82 23.41 17.24
C PRO A 320 -13.83 22.14 18.12
N THR A 321 -14.70 21.18 17.81
CA THR A 321 -14.82 19.90 18.49
C THR A 321 -13.82 18.84 18.01
N LEU A 322 -13.05 19.10 16.96
CA LEU A 322 -12.02 18.19 16.47
C LEU A 322 -10.81 18.22 17.43
N GLY A 323 -10.37 17.05 17.89
CA GLY A 323 -9.17 16.93 18.72
C GLY A 323 -7.93 17.44 17.99
N TYR A 324 -7.15 18.30 18.63
CA TYR A 324 -5.92 18.88 18.07
C TYR A 324 -4.74 18.69 19.04
N VAL A 325 -3.53 18.81 18.51
CA VAL A 325 -2.30 18.87 19.30
C VAL A 325 -1.77 20.31 19.25
N GLU A 326 -1.46 20.88 20.41
CA GLU A 326 -0.77 22.19 20.47
C GLU A 326 0.70 22.03 20.11
N LYS A 327 1.32 23.14 19.68
CA LYS A 327 2.76 23.20 19.42
C LYS A 327 3.53 22.62 20.61
N THR A 328 4.31 21.60 20.32
CA THR A 328 5.07 20.81 21.30
C THR A 328 6.46 20.55 20.72
N PRO A 329 7.45 20.04 21.47
CA PRO A 329 8.72 19.66 20.85
C PRO A 329 8.53 18.65 19.70
N PRO A 330 9.29 18.76 18.59
CA PRO A 330 9.15 17.88 17.42
C PRO A 330 9.17 16.39 17.75
N GLU A 331 10.00 15.97 18.71
CA GLU A 331 10.12 14.57 19.16
C GLU A 331 8.81 14.06 19.73
N LYS A 332 8.18 14.87 20.59
CA LYS A 332 6.90 14.53 21.22
C LYS A 332 5.78 14.47 20.20
N LEU A 333 5.76 15.40 19.23
CA LEU A 333 4.78 15.35 18.14
C LEU A 333 4.97 14.12 17.25
N ALA A 334 6.22 13.82 16.87
CA ALA A 334 6.54 12.65 16.07
C ALA A 334 6.14 11.34 16.78
N ASP A 335 6.33 11.25 18.10
CA ASP A 335 5.86 10.12 18.91
C ASP A 335 4.34 9.98 18.94
N LEU A 336 3.61 11.10 19.05
CA LEU A 336 2.14 11.08 18.99
C LEU A 336 1.63 10.64 17.63
N ILE A 337 2.22 11.15 16.55
CA ILE A 337 1.90 10.75 15.18
C ILE A 337 2.20 9.25 14.98
N PHE A 338 3.37 8.78 15.43
CA PHE A 338 3.75 7.38 15.36
C PHE A 338 2.75 6.46 16.08
N ARG A 339 2.31 6.85 17.28
CA ARG A 339 1.27 6.11 18.04
C ARG A 339 -0.07 6.14 17.32
N LYS A 340 -0.47 7.29 16.76
CA LYS A 340 -1.72 7.43 16.00
C LYS A 340 -1.74 6.53 14.77
N ILE A 341 -0.61 6.40 14.06
CA ILE A 341 -0.47 5.54 12.88
C ILE A 341 -0.56 4.05 13.25
N ASN A 342 0.10 3.64 14.33
CA ASN A 342 0.20 2.22 14.71
C ASN A 342 -0.93 1.72 15.63
N GLY A 343 -1.84 2.61 16.05
CA GLY A 343 -2.88 2.31 17.03
C GLY A 343 -2.34 2.31 18.47
N PHE A 344 -3.23 2.45 19.45
CA PHE A 344 -2.89 2.27 20.85
C PHE A 344 -2.77 0.77 21.15
N CYS A 345 -1.56 0.26 21.31
CA CYS A 345 -1.35 -0.96 22.08
C CYS A 345 -1.45 -0.55 23.56
N GLU A 346 -2.50 -0.98 24.25
CA GLU A 346 -2.46 -1.08 25.70
C GLU A 346 -1.51 -2.23 26.04
N ASP A 347 -0.42 -1.94 26.76
CA ASP A 347 0.50 -2.94 27.32
C ASP A 347 -0.17 -3.77 28.43
#